data_AF-A0AAU9QU66-F1
#
_entry.id   AF-A0AAU9QU66-F1
#
_cell.length_a   1.000
_cell.length_b   1.000
_cell.length_c   1.000
_cell.angle_alpha   90.00
_cell.angle_beta   90.00
_cell.angle_gamma   90.00
#
_symmetry.space_group_name_H-M   'P 1'
#
loop_
_entity.id
_entity.type
_entity.pdbx_description
1 polymer ?
#
loop_
_entity_poly.entity_id
_entity_poly.type
_entity_poly.pdbx_seq_one_letter_code
_entity_poly.pdbx_strand_id
1 'polypeptide(L)'
;MSYNFERELASWLEEREISRKELIAILQQSYYDDFKGLDSITLSRWLTGKVVPPLYKQFLIAKSLEQDLADIIVTIDENEQKSPSRYSAVLTNLIKAFDFSLTALSYNRMPDKVTSEIKSHTYYEHIELFHDFYDNVSALRGFIDELYALKNEVKYKGILLKNSQGDIVGHWAGILNLEKLDNLPSFIPIPENELKRSCLVKLGHAMNSEHFFELVVQAICYYLLRQCKSKDYVYVFIAGYPILEFSKKVFNAEEIKYYPPVDNNQRMGLYLVKFDIIRSISNPVLIPKIKKKLRCLELCNFVECNRCNLKDFRQE
;
A
#
# COMPACT_ATOMS: atom_id res chain seq x y z
N MET A 1 7.91 12.36 -22.10
CA MET A 1 7.13 13.60 -21.90
C MET A 1 6.73 13.69 -20.43
N SER A 2 6.57 14.90 -19.89
CA SER A 2 6.05 15.08 -18.52
C SER A 2 4.53 14.86 -18.54
N TYR A 3 4.02 14.19 -17.52
CA TYR A 3 2.59 13.91 -17.37
C TYR A 3 1.76 15.21 -17.39
N ASN A 4 0.75 15.26 -18.26
CA ASN A 4 -0.17 16.39 -18.38
C ASN A 4 -1.61 15.89 -18.40
N PHE A 5 -2.33 16.06 -17.29
CA PHE A 5 -3.66 15.48 -17.11
C PHE A 5 -4.69 15.87 -18.18
N GLU A 6 -4.67 17.12 -18.66
CA GLU A 6 -5.61 17.57 -19.70
C GLU A 6 -5.45 16.76 -20.99
N ARG A 7 -4.20 16.64 -21.45
CA ARG A 7 -3.88 15.91 -22.69
C ARG A 7 -4.13 14.42 -22.55
N GLU A 8 -3.70 13.85 -21.43
CA GLU A 8 -3.90 12.43 -21.12
C GLU A 8 -5.40 12.09 -21.05
N LEU A 9 -6.19 12.89 -20.32
CA LEU A 9 -7.63 12.67 -20.22
C LEU A 9 -8.32 12.75 -21.58
N ALA A 10 -7.94 13.69 -22.43
CA ALA A 10 -8.46 13.78 -23.79
C ALA A 10 -8.13 12.52 -24.60
N SER A 11 -6.86 12.07 -24.57
CA SER A 11 -6.41 10.85 -25.26
C SER A 11 -7.18 9.62 -24.77
N TRP A 12 -7.31 9.43 -23.46
CA TRP A 12 -7.99 8.26 -22.89
C TRP A 12 -9.47 8.21 -23.27
N LEU A 13 -10.13 9.36 -23.40
CA LEU A 13 -11.53 9.43 -23.85
C LEU A 13 -11.67 9.10 -25.33
N GLU A 14 -10.74 9.59 -26.16
CA GLU A 14 -10.71 9.28 -27.60
C GLU A 14 -10.42 7.80 -27.85
N GLU A 15 -9.39 7.24 -27.20
CA GLU A 15 -8.99 5.83 -27.33
C GLU A 15 -10.08 4.85 -26.92
N ARG A 16 -10.93 5.22 -25.95
CA ARG A 16 -12.03 4.39 -25.46
C ARG A 16 -13.39 4.73 -26.05
N GLU A 17 -13.46 5.74 -26.91
CA GLU A 17 -14.70 6.26 -27.49
C GLU A 17 -15.75 6.63 -26.43
N ILE A 18 -15.31 7.14 -25.27
CA ILE A 18 -16.18 7.49 -24.13
C ILE A 18 -16.59 8.96 -24.22
N SER A 19 -17.90 9.22 -24.18
CA SER A 19 -18.41 10.58 -24.07
C SER A 19 -18.22 11.16 -22.67
N ARG A 20 -18.22 12.50 -22.57
CA ARG A 20 -18.14 13.21 -21.29
C ARG A 20 -19.23 12.79 -20.31
N LYS A 21 -20.45 12.50 -20.80
CA LYS A 21 -21.58 12.09 -19.97
C LYS A 21 -21.38 10.68 -19.41
N GLU A 22 -20.85 9.77 -20.23
CA GLU A 22 -20.52 8.41 -19.81
C GLU A 22 -19.40 8.41 -18.78
N LEU A 23 -18.35 9.21 -18.97
CA LEU A 23 -17.28 9.34 -17.96
C LEU A 23 -17.85 9.77 -16.60
N ILE A 24 -18.72 10.80 -16.56
CA ILE A 24 -19.36 11.24 -15.30
C ILE A 24 -20.12 10.08 -14.64
N ALA A 25 -20.91 9.34 -15.42
CA ALA A 25 -21.67 8.20 -14.92
C ALA A 25 -20.75 7.09 -14.37
N ILE A 26 -19.68 6.73 -15.08
CA ILE A 26 -18.69 5.73 -14.64
C ILE A 26 -18.07 6.14 -13.31
N LEU A 27 -17.63 7.40 -13.20
CA LEU A 27 -16.98 7.91 -11.99
C LEU A 27 -17.93 7.96 -10.79
N GLN A 28 -19.18 8.38 -11.00
CA GLN A 28 -20.18 8.44 -9.94
C GLN A 28 -20.66 7.05 -9.51
N GLN A 29 -20.69 6.08 -10.43
CA GLN A 29 -21.02 4.69 -10.11
C GLN A 29 -19.89 4.01 -9.32
N SER A 30 -18.64 4.26 -9.69
CA SER A 30 -17.48 3.57 -9.12
C SER A 30 -16.96 4.22 -7.82
N TYR A 31 -17.04 5.55 -7.73
CA TYR A 31 -16.47 6.35 -6.65
C TYR A 31 -17.39 7.55 -6.30
N TYR A 32 -18.64 7.25 -5.95
CA TYR A 32 -19.68 8.27 -5.71
C TYR A 32 -19.22 9.41 -4.77
N ASP A 33 -18.64 9.09 -3.61
CA ASP A 33 -18.25 10.13 -2.65
C ASP A 33 -17.20 11.11 -3.17
N ASP A 34 -16.36 10.68 -4.10
CA ASP A 34 -15.35 11.51 -4.75
C ASP A 34 -15.89 12.37 -5.89
N PHE A 35 -17.00 11.95 -6.51
CA PHE A 35 -17.53 12.56 -7.75
C PHE A 35 -19.02 12.95 -7.70
N LYS A 36 -19.69 12.90 -6.53
CA LYS A 36 -21.13 13.23 -6.35
C LYS A 36 -21.57 14.64 -6.76
N GLY A 37 -20.61 15.55 -7.03
CA GLY A 37 -20.86 16.89 -7.56
C GLY A 37 -20.20 17.16 -8.90
N LEU A 38 -19.67 16.14 -9.58
CA LEU A 38 -19.05 16.31 -10.89
C LEU A 38 -20.13 16.59 -11.95
N ASP A 39 -20.05 17.76 -12.56
CA ASP A 39 -20.90 18.18 -13.67
C ASP A 39 -20.12 18.31 -14.98
N SER A 40 -20.85 18.49 -16.09
CA SER A 40 -20.27 18.64 -17.43
C SER A 40 -19.38 19.87 -17.56
N ILE A 41 -19.66 20.94 -16.79
CA ILE A 41 -18.89 22.18 -16.80
C ILE A 41 -17.53 21.96 -16.16
N THR A 42 -17.49 21.32 -15.00
CA THR A 42 -16.28 20.98 -14.25
C THR A 42 -15.40 20.02 -15.06
N LEU A 43 -15.99 18.98 -15.64
CA LEU A 43 -15.27 18.09 -16.54
C LEU A 43 -14.74 18.84 -17.78
N SER A 44 -15.52 19.76 -18.36
CA SER A 44 -15.03 20.58 -19.47
C SER A 44 -13.87 21.48 -19.05
N ARG A 45 -13.83 21.99 -17.82
CA ARG A 45 -12.69 22.79 -17.31
C ARG A 45 -11.44 21.92 -17.13
N TRP A 46 -11.59 20.65 -16.77
CA TRP A 46 -10.49 19.69 -16.71
C TRP A 46 -9.92 19.40 -18.11
N LEU A 47 -10.78 19.16 -19.09
CA LEU A 47 -10.40 18.92 -20.48
C LEU A 47 -9.82 20.13 -21.23
N THR A 48 -9.96 21.34 -20.69
CA THR A 48 -9.35 22.56 -21.24
C THR A 48 -8.21 23.09 -20.37
N GLY A 49 -7.76 22.32 -19.37
CA GLY A 49 -6.68 22.71 -18.47
C GLY A 49 -6.97 23.91 -17.55
N LYS A 50 -8.21 24.43 -17.53
CA LYS A 50 -8.59 25.58 -16.69
C LYS A 50 -8.57 25.25 -15.21
N VAL A 51 -8.83 23.99 -14.88
CA VAL A 51 -8.77 23.44 -13.52
C VAL A 51 -8.14 22.07 -13.60
N VAL A 52 -7.15 21.80 -12.74
CA VAL A 52 -6.56 20.46 -12.61
C VAL A 52 -7.07 19.84 -11.30
N PRO A 53 -7.74 18.68 -11.32
CA PRO A 53 -8.18 18.03 -10.09
C PRO A 53 -6.97 17.50 -9.30
N PRO A 54 -7.11 17.23 -7.99
CA PRO A 54 -6.03 16.65 -7.19
C PRO A 54 -5.54 15.30 -7.76
N LEU A 55 -4.25 14.98 -7.56
CA LEU A 55 -3.62 13.79 -8.15
C LEU A 55 -4.36 12.48 -7.86
N TYR A 56 -4.88 12.29 -6.63
CA TYR A 56 -5.66 11.08 -6.32
C TYR A 56 -6.92 10.96 -7.19
N LYS A 57 -7.61 12.07 -7.51
CA LYS A 57 -8.77 12.02 -8.41
C LYS A 57 -8.35 11.69 -9.84
N GLN A 58 -7.19 12.21 -10.26
CA GLN A 58 -6.63 11.85 -11.57
C GLN A 58 -6.35 10.35 -11.65
N PHE A 59 -5.78 9.75 -10.60
CA PHE A 59 -5.56 8.30 -10.52
C PHE A 59 -6.86 7.50 -10.48
N LEU A 60 -7.90 7.96 -9.78
CA LEU A 60 -9.22 7.32 -9.81
C LEU A 60 -9.84 7.36 -11.21
N ILE A 61 -9.67 8.48 -11.93
CA ILE A 61 -10.13 8.63 -13.32
C ILE A 61 -9.37 7.68 -14.24
N ALA A 62 -8.04 7.69 -14.18
CA ALA A 62 -7.18 6.78 -14.94
C ALA A 62 -7.53 5.31 -14.66
N LYS A 63 -7.72 4.93 -13.39
CA LYS A 63 -8.16 3.58 -12.99
C LYS A 63 -9.55 3.23 -13.55
N SER A 64 -10.49 4.17 -13.56
CA SER A 64 -11.84 3.96 -14.12
C SER A 64 -11.82 3.79 -15.64
N LEU A 65 -10.84 4.40 -16.29
CA LEU A 65 -10.52 4.26 -17.71
C LEU A 65 -9.45 3.17 -17.93
N GLU A 66 -9.26 2.27 -16.96
CA GLU A 66 -8.33 1.13 -16.95
C GLU A 66 -6.93 1.43 -17.52
N GLN A 67 -6.43 2.63 -17.29
CA GLN A 67 -5.07 3.05 -17.65
C GLN A 67 -4.05 2.48 -16.66
N ASP A 68 -2.83 2.23 -17.11
CA ASP A 68 -1.76 1.76 -16.24
C ASP A 68 -1.23 2.92 -15.37
N LEU A 69 -1.56 2.86 -14.07
CA LEU A 69 -1.10 3.85 -13.10
C LEU A 69 0.42 3.84 -12.93
N ALA A 70 1.10 2.71 -13.18
CA ALA A 70 2.56 2.65 -13.10
C ALA A 70 3.20 3.57 -14.14
N ASP A 71 2.71 3.54 -15.38
CA ASP A 71 3.21 4.37 -16.48
C ASP A 71 2.98 5.86 -16.21
N ILE A 72 1.80 6.20 -15.67
CA ILE A 72 1.49 7.56 -15.23
C ILE A 72 2.47 8.00 -14.13
N ILE A 73 2.70 7.19 -13.10
CA ILE A 73 3.59 7.55 -11.99
C ILE A 73 5.01 7.82 -12.48
N VAL A 74 5.53 7.05 -13.45
CA VAL A 74 6.88 7.23 -14.00
C VAL A 74 7.03 8.57 -14.74
N THR A 75 5.95 9.12 -15.30
CA THR A 75 5.95 10.37 -16.09
C THR A 75 5.69 11.64 -15.27
N ILE A 76 5.23 11.54 -14.02
CA ILE A 76 4.99 12.70 -13.13
C ILE A 76 6.27 13.50 -12.86
N ASP A 77 6.24 14.82 -13.00
CA ASP A 77 7.33 15.69 -12.54
C ASP A 77 7.31 15.85 -11.01
N GLU A 78 8.39 15.39 -10.36
CA GLU A 78 8.54 15.46 -8.90
C GLU A 78 8.69 16.89 -8.40
N ASN A 79 9.20 17.81 -9.24
CA ASN A 79 9.40 19.21 -8.86
C ASN A 79 8.08 19.97 -8.70
N GLU A 80 7.04 19.54 -9.42
CA GLU A 80 5.70 20.11 -9.34
C GLU A 80 4.92 19.60 -8.12
N GLN A 81 5.32 18.45 -7.56
CA GLN A 81 4.65 17.81 -6.42
C GLN A 81 5.35 18.17 -5.10
N LYS A 82 5.17 19.41 -4.62
CA LYS A 82 5.76 19.84 -3.35
C LYS A 82 5.08 19.15 -2.16
N SER A 83 5.87 18.41 -1.38
CA SER A 83 5.41 17.84 -0.11
C SER A 83 5.17 18.95 0.92
N PRO A 84 3.99 19.00 1.56
CA PRO A 84 3.74 19.91 2.69
C PRO A 84 4.78 19.76 3.79
N SER A 85 5.26 20.88 4.35
CA SER A 85 6.25 20.89 5.44
C SER A 85 5.80 20.08 6.67
N ARG A 86 4.49 20.02 6.95
CA ARG A 86 3.94 19.19 8.03
C ARG A 86 4.30 17.70 7.90
N TYR A 87 4.52 17.19 6.68
CA TYR A 87 4.91 15.79 6.47
C TYR A 87 6.38 15.55 6.83
N SER A 88 7.24 16.56 6.75
CA SER A 88 8.66 16.39 7.09
C SER A 88 8.85 16.08 8.57
N ALA A 89 8.14 16.80 9.46
CA ALA A 89 8.22 16.56 10.90
C ALA A 89 7.78 15.13 11.27
N VAL A 90 6.64 14.69 10.73
CA VAL A 90 6.11 13.33 10.96
C VAL A 90 7.06 12.27 10.40
N LEU A 91 7.60 12.49 9.20
CA LEU A 91 8.58 11.60 8.57
C LEU A 91 9.88 11.53 9.40
N THR A 92 10.39 12.65 9.88
CA THR A 92 11.57 12.69 10.75
C THR A 92 11.34 11.93 12.06
N ASN A 93 10.16 12.08 12.67
CA ASN A 93 9.81 11.34 13.88
C ASN A 93 9.69 9.84 13.64
N LEU A 94 9.12 9.44 12.50
CA LEU A 94 9.07 8.03 12.10
C LEU A 94 10.48 7.45 11.90
N ILE A 95 11.33 8.14 11.14
CA ILE A 95 12.72 7.74 10.88
C ILE A 95 13.46 7.60 12.21
N LYS A 96 13.35 8.60 13.08
CA LYS A 96 13.92 8.53 14.44
C LYS A 96 13.38 7.31 15.19
N ALA A 97 12.07 7.05 15.19
CA ALA A 97 11.52 5.92 15.93
C ALA A 97 12.08 4.55 15.47
N PHE A 98 12.28 4.36 14.17
CA PHE A 98 12.91 3.15 13.63
C PHE A 98 14.42 3.10 13.89
N ASP A 99 15.10 4.24 13.73
CA ASP A 99 16.57 4.29 13.73
C ASP A 99 17.15 4.69 15.11
N PHE A 100 16.30 4.92 16.12
CA PHE A 100 16.70 5.28 17.49
C PHE A 100 17.34 4.11 18.22
N SER A 101 17.00 2.87 17.86
CA SER A 101 17.81 1.74 18.29
C SER A 101 19.20 1.94 17.70
N LEU A 102 20.24 1.97 18.54
CA LEU A 102 21.64 2.12 18.16
C LEU A 102 22.10 0.91 17.33
N THR A 103 21.51 0.68 16.16
CA THR A 103 21.85 -0.39 15.21
C THR A 103 23.31 -0.29 14.80
N ALA A 104 23.88 0.92 14.83
CA ALA A 104 25.31 1.18 14.69
C ALA A 104 26.17 0.66 15.87
N LEU A 105 25.61 0.48 17.06
CA LEU A 105 26.26 -0.12 18.24
C LEU A 105 25.77 -1.55 18.52
N SER A 106 24.94 -2.13 17.66
CA SER A 106 24.53 -3.53 17.75
C SER A 106 25.72 -4.43 17.43
N TYR A 107 25.85 -5.56 18.13
CA TYR A 107 26.81 -6.61 17.78
C TYR A 107 26.55 -7.18 16.38
N ASN A 108 25.31 -7.08 15.88
CA ASN A 108 24.94 -7.47 14.53
C ASN A 108 25.12 -6.27 13.60
N ARG A 109 26.04 -6.40 12.64
CA ARG A 109 26.21 -5.40 11.58
C ARG A 109 24.93 -5.25 10.77
N MET A 110 24.64 -4.02 10.37
CA MET A 110 23.57 -3.77 9.41
C MET A 110 23.87 -4.51 8.10
N PRO A 111 22.88 -5.16 7.49
CA PRO A 111 23.08 -5.84 6.22
C PRO A 111 23.36 -4.82 5.12
N ASP A 112 24.53 -4.92 4.47
CA ASP A 112 24.93 -3.99 3.39
C ASP A 112 24.04 -4.10 2.15
N LYS A 113 23.37 -5.25 1.97
CA LYS A 113 22.48 -5.54 0.85
C LYS A 113 21.28 -6.34 1.32
N VAL A 114 20.11 -5.91 0.85
CA VAL A 114 18.84 -6.58 1.08
C VAL A 114 18.23 -6.97 -0.27
N THR A 115 17.72 -8.19 -0.32
CA THR A 115 16.87 -8.66 -1.42
C THR A 115 15.42 -8.69 -0.97
N SER A 116 14.50 -8.55 -1.90
CA SER A 116 13.06 -8.56 -1.61
C SER A 116 12.38 -9.69 -2.36
N GLU A 117 11.42 -10.33 -1.71
CA GLU A 117 10.68 -11.46 -2.27
C GLU A 117 9.20 -11.31 -1.95
N ILE A 118 8.37 -11.30 -2.99
CA ILE A 118 6.93 -11.35 -2.87
C ILE A 118 6.49 -12.77 -3.20
N LYS A 119 5.95 -13.51 -2.23
CA LYS A 119 5.52 -14.89 -2.45
C LYS A 119 4.17 -15.19 -1.83
N SER A 120 3.47 -16.14 -2.42
CA SER A 120 2.28 -16.73 -1.81
C SER A 120 2.73 -17.81 -0.84
N HIS A 121 2.02 -17.96 0.28
CA HIS A 121 2.28 -19.03 1.24
C HIS A 121 1.06 -19.93 1.35
N THR A 122 1.30 -21.22 1.44
CA THR A 122 0.37 -22.16 2.08
C THR A 122 0.24 -21.82 3.56
N TYR A 123 -0.77 -22.38 4.23
CA TYR A 123 -0.93 -22.24 5.67
C TYR A 123 0.33 -22.69 6.42
N TYR A 124 0.89 -23.86 6.10
CA TYR A 124 2.04 -24.41 6.81
C TYR A 124 3.30 -23.56 6.65
N GLU A 125 3.62 -23.12 5.42
CA GLU A 125 4.75 -22.21 5.17
C GLU A 125 4.55 -20.87 5.90
N HIS A 126 3.31 -20.39 5.99
CA HIS A 126 3.01 -19.15 6.69
C HIS A 126 3.25 -19.26 8.21
N ILE A 127 2.81 -20.37 8.81
CA ILE A 127 3.03 -20.66 10.23
C ILE A 127 4.53 -20.79 10.51
N GLU A 128 5.25 -21.57 9.70
CA GLU A 128 6.69 -21.76 9.86
C GLU A 128 7.46 -20.43 9.85
N LEU A 129 7.04 -19.47 9.02
CA LEU A 129 7.72 -18.19 8.90
C LEU A 129 7.35 -17.16 9.98
N PHE A 130 6.11 -17.16 10.47
CA PHE A 130 5.60 -16.02 11.23
C PHE A 130 4.86 -16.37 12.52
N HIS A 131 4.64 -17.65 12.84
CA HIS A 131 3.89 -18.03 14.04
C HIS A 131 4.54 -17.44 15.29
N ASP A 132 5.83 -17.65 15.50
CA ASP A 132 6.57 -17.14 16.66
C ASP A 132 6.52 -15.61 16.74
N PHE A 133 6.58 -14.93 15.60
CA PHE A 133 6.45 -13.47 15.57
C PHE A 133 5.07 -13.01 16.05
N TYR A 134 4.00 -13.64 15.58
CA TYR A 134 2.63 -13.26 15.95
C TYR A 134 2.23 -13.73 17.35
N ASP A 135 2.77 -14.86 17.84
CA ASP A 135 2.53 -15.36 19.21
C ASP A 135 3.09 -14.39 20.26
N ASN A 136 4.17 -13.68 19.92
CA ASN A 136 4.72 -12.61 20.73
C ASN A 136 3.85 -11.32 20.77
N VAL A 137 2.69 -11.29 20.13
CA VAL A 137 1.84 -10.09 20.03
C VAL A 137 0.48 -10.38 20.68
N SER A 138 0.40 -10.19 22.00
CA SER A 138 -0.77 -10.58 22.79
C SER A 138 -2.08 -9.93 22.33
N ALA A 139 -2.00 -8.69 21.83
CA ALA A 139 -3.15 -7.94 21.31
C ALA A 139 -3.83 -8.61 20.11
N LEU A 140 -3.14 -9.52 19.40
CA LEU A 140 -3.69 -10.24 18.24
C LEU A 140 -4.02 -11.70 18.52
N ARG A 141 -3.78 -12.21 19.73
CA ARG A 141 -3.85 -13.65 20.01
C ARG A 141 -5.17 -14.27 19.57
N GLY A 142 -6.30 -13.72 20.02
CA GLY A 142 -7.63 -14.21 19.63
C GLY A 142 -7.88 -14.16 18.12
N PHE A 143 -7.44 -13.09 17.45
CA PHE A 143 -7.56 -12.97 15.99
C PHE A 143 -6.69 -13.97 15.24
N ILE A 144 -5.46 -14.17 15.68
CA ILE A 144 -4.52 -15.10 15.05
C ILE A 144 -4.99 -16.56 15.24
N ASP A 145 -5.48 -16.90 16.43
CA ASP A 145 -6.01 -18.23 16.73
C ASP A 145 -7.22 -18.56 15.85
N GLU A 146 -8.19 -17.65 15.77
CA GLU A 146 -9.36 -17.78 14.89
C GLU A 146 -8.97 -17.85 13.40
N LEU A 147 -8.04 -16.99 12.97
CA LEU A 147 -7.54 -16.97 11.59
C LEU A 147 -6.84 -18.28 11.22
N TYR A 148 -6.03 -18.83 12.12
CA TYR A 148 -5.28 -20.07 11.89
C TYR A 148 -6.17 -21.31 11.96
N ALA A 149 -7.31 -21.25 12.65
CA ALA A 149 -8.33 -22.29 12.61
C ALA A 149 -8.91 -22.48 11.19
N LEU A 150 -8.92 -21.43 10.36
CA LEU A 150 -9.35 -21.49 8.95
C LEU A 150 -8.35 -22.23 8.03
N LYS A 151 -7.13 -22.49 8.49
CA LYS A 151 -6.09 -23.27 7.77
C LYS A 151 -5.95 -22.83 6.30
N ASN A 152 -6.24 -23.74 5.37
CA ASN A 152 -6.08 -23.55 3.91
C ASN A 152 -7.24 -22.78 3.26
N GLU A 153 -8.28 -22.41 4.00
CA GLU A 153 -9.35 -21.57 3.46
C GLU A 153 -8.89 -20.13 3.20
N VAL A 154 -7.78 -19.73 3.83
CA VAL A 154 -7.16 -18.42 3.68
C VAL A 154 -5.86 -18.56 2.90
N LYS A 155 -5.70 -17.70 1.88
CA LYS A 155 -4.47 -17.60 1.10
C LYS A 155 -3.63 -16.43 1.61
N TYR A 156 -2.41 -16.73 2.01
CA TYR A 156 -1.47 -15.75 2.54
C TYR A 156 -0.54 -15.24 1.44
N LYS A 157 -0.22 -13.96 1.50
CA LYS A 157 0.78 -13.31 0.65
C LYS A 157 1.82 -12.63 1.54
N GLY A 158 3.09 -12.89 1.30
CA GLY A 158 4.20 -12.28 2.02
C GLY A 158 5.03 -11.36 1.12
N ILE A 159 5.55 -10.31 1.73
CA ILE A 159 6.67 -9.52 1.24
C ILE A 159 7.78 -9.68 2.26
N LEU A 160 8.90 -10.26 1.85
CA LEU A 160 10.06 -10.52 2.70
C LEU A 160 11.23 -9.67 2.24
N LEU A 161 11.95 -9.10 3.20
CA LEU A 161 13.27 -8.52 3.01
C LEU A 161 14.29 -9.44 3.65
N LYS A 162 15.29 -9.86 2.86
CA LYS A 162 16.32 -10.82 3.29
C LYS A 162 17.72 -10.24 3.15
N ASN A 163 18.57 -10.47 4.15
CA ASN A 163 19.99 -10.16 4.05
C ASN A 163 20.73 -11.17 3.14
N SER A 164 22.05 -11.03 2.99
CA SER A 164 22.89 -11.93 2.20
C SER A 164 22.99 -13.36 2.75
N GLN A 165 22.66 -13.58 4.02
CA GLN A 165 22.63 -14.88 4.68
C GLN A 165 21.26 -15.58 4.55
N GLY A 166 20.24 -14.85 4.08
CA GLY A 166 18.87 -15.34 3.92
C GLY A 166 17.96 -14.99 5.10
N ASP A 167 18.46 -14.34 6.14
CA ASP A 167 17.66 -13.97 7.32
C ASP A 167 16.66 -12.87 7.00
N ILE A 168 15.47 -12.95 7.59
CA ILE A 168 14.41 -11.97 7.42
C ILE A 168 14.73 -10.72 8.25
N VAL A 169 14.95 -9.60 7.57
CA VAL A 169 15.25 -8.28 8.16
C VAL A 169 14.07 -7.29 8.06
N GLY A 170 12.99 -7.75 7.44
CA GLY A 170 11.72 -7.06 7.37
C GLY A 170 10.68 -7.92 6.68
N HIS A 171 9.42 -7.78 7.08
CA HIS A 171 8.33 -8.49 6.43
C HIS A 171 6.99 -7.77 6.55
N TRP A 172 6.13 -8.04 5.56
CA TRP A 172 4.68 -7.96 5.67
C TRP A 172 4.06 -9.27 5.24
N ALA A 173 3.04 -9.69 5.97
CA ALA A 173 2.19 -10.79 5.55
C ALA A 173 0.74 -10.30 5.51
N GLY A 174 0.00 -10.71 4.49
CA GLY A 174 -1.35 -10.24 4.27
C GLY A 174 -2.24 -11.29 3.64
N ILE A 175 -3.51 -10.91 3.52
CA ILE A 175 -4.60 -11.71 2.99
C ILE A 175 -5.32 -10.84 1.98
N LEU A 176 -5.37 -11.30 0.73
CA LEU A 176 -5.95 -10.52 -0.35
C LEU A 176 -7.49 -10.53 -0.32
N ASN A 177 -8.11 -11.61 0.14
CA ASN A 177 -9.56 -11.83 0.09
C ASN A 177 -10.10 -12.01 1.51
N LEU A 178 -10.97 -11.09 1.93
CA LEU A 178 -11.40 -10.96 3.32
C LEU A 178 -12.75 -11.62 3.62
N GLU A 179 -13.40 -12.26 2.65
CA GLU A 179 -14.72 -12.86 2.80
C GLU A 179 -14.78 -13.91 3.92
N LYS A 180 -13.66 -14.60 4.19
CA LYS A 180 -13.55 -15.57 5.28
C LYS A 180 -13.26 -14.93 6.64
N LEU A 181 -12.72 -13.71 6.65
CA LEU A 181 -12.32 -12.99 7.86
C LEU A 181 -13.44 -12.12 8.42
N ASP A 182 -14.34 -11.64 7.56
CA ASP A 182 -15.46 -10.75 7.92
C ASP A 182 -16.41 -11.36 8.98
N ASN A 183 -16.43 -12.69 9.08
CA ASN A 183 -17.27 -13.42 10.04
C ASN A 183 -16.55 -13.77 11.36
N LEU A 184 -15.28 -13.37 11.52
CA LEU A 184 -14.52 -13.69 12.72
C LEU A 184 -14.91 -12.75 13.88
N PRO A 185 -15.30 -13.27 15.06
CA PRO A 185 -15.69 -12.44 16.20
C PRO A 185 -14.62 -11.45 16.66
N SER A 186 -13.35 -11.82 16.53
CA SER A 186 -12.22 -10.98 16.90
C SER A 186 -11.93 -9.85 15.90
N PHE A 187 -12.47 -9.94 14.67
CA PHE A 187 -12.25 -8.97 13.60
C PHE A 187 -13.42 -7.98 13.48
N ILE A 188 -13.25 -6.92 12.69
CA ILE A 188 -14.30 -5.92 12.45
C ILE A 188 -15.15 -6.32 11.25
N PRO A 189 -16.47 -6.02 11.25
CA PRO A 189 -17.28 -6.16 10.05
C PRO A 189 -16.85 -5.12 9.01
N ILE A 190 -16.71 -5.55 7.76
CA ILE A 190 -16.40 -4.72 6.61
C ILE A 190 -17.69 -4.46 5.83
N PRO A 191 -17.96 -3.21 5.39
CA PRO A 191 -19.10 -2.92 4.54
C PRO A 191 -19.14 -3.83 3.30
N GLU A 192 -20.31 -4.37 2.97
CA GLU A 192 -20.47 -5.36 1.90
C GLU A 192 -19.96 -4.86 0.54
N ASN A 193 -20.17 -3.56 0.25
CA ASN A 193 -19.70 -2.89 -0.96
C ASN A 193 -18.17 -2.71 -1.01
N GLU A 194 -17.47 -2.86 0.12
CA GLU A 194 -16.01 -2.74 0.22
C GLU A 194 -15.31 -4.09 0.37
N LEU A 195 -16.00 -5.13 0.86
CA LEU A 195 -15.40 -6.42 1.24
C LEU A 195 -14.51 -7.03 0.14
N LYS A 196 -15.03 -7.14 -1.08
CA LYS A 196 -14.28 -7.68 -2.24
C LYS A 196 -13.12 -6.78 -2.67
N ARG A 197 -13.24 -5.48 -2.42
CA ARG A 197 -12.28 -4.43 -2.76
C ARG A 197 -11.23 -4.19 -1.67
N SER A 198 -11.31 -4.95 -0.57
CA SER A 198 -10.43 -4.82 0.58
C SER A 198 -9.42 -5.96 0.65
N CYS A 199 -8.27 -5.66 1.25
CA CYS A 199 -7.30 -6.65 1.69
C CYS A 199 -6.77 -6.30 3.09
N LEU A 200 -6.09 -7.25 3.72
CA LEU A 200 -5.52 -7.09 5.05
C LEU A 200 -4.01 -7.29 4.99
N VAL A 201 -3.26 -6.39 5.62
CA VAL A 201 -1.85 -6.57 5.96
C VAL A 201 -1.77 -6.72 7.48
N LYS A 202 -1.24 -7.85 7.92
CA LYS A 202 -1.00 -8.13 9.34
C LYS A 202 0.13 -7.25 9.86
N LEU A 203 0.35 -7.30 11.17
CA LEU A 203 1.45 -6.57 11.78
C LEU A 203 2.77 -6.94 11.08
N GLY A 204 3.50 -5.90 10.67
CA GLY A 204 4.78 -6.00 10.01
C GLY A 204 5.97 -5.79 10.93
N HIS A 205 7.13 -6.17 10.44
CA HIS A 205 8.41 -5.87 11.06
C HIS A 205 9.35 -5.24 10.05
N ALA A 206 10.14 -4.27 10.50
CA ALA A 206 11.28 -3.74 9.75
C ALA A 206 12.37 -3.35 10.76
N MET A 207 13.62 -3.70 10.48
CA MET A 207 14.73 -3.39 11.38
C MET A 207 15.05 -1.88 11.46
N ASN A 208 14.76 -1.12 10.42
CA ASN A 208 15.06 0.30 10.31
C ASN A 208 14.10 1.00 9.34
N SER A 209 14.25 2.32 9.21
CA SER A 209 13.40 3.14 8.37
C SER A 209 13.55 2.82 6.87
N GLU A 210 14.76 2.45 6.42
CA GLU A 210 15.01 2.05 5.03
C GLU A 210 14.24 0.78 4.66
N HIS A 211 14.31 -0.26 5.50
CA HIS A 211 13.57 -1.51 5.32
C HIS A 211 12.06 -1.28 5.37
N PHE A 212 11.58 -0.39 6.26
CA PHE A 212 10.18 -0.02 6.31
C PHE A 212 9.71 0.60 4.97
N PHE A 213 10.46 1.58 4.44
CA PHE A 213 10.12 2.19 3.17
C PHE A 213 10.26 1.24 1.99
N GLU A 214 11.23 0.31 2.00
CA GLU A 214 11.33 -0.72 0.96
C GLU A 214 10.09 -1.63 0.98
N LEU A 215 9.60 -2.07 2.15
CA LEU A 215 8.34 -2.83 2.25
C LEU A 215 7.14 -2.05 1.69
N VAL A 216 7.01 -0.77 2.06
CA VAL A 216 5.96 0.13 1.54
C VAL A 216 6.01 0.20 0.01
N VAL A 217 7.19 0.46 -0.55
CA VAL A 217 7.39 0.60 -2.00
C VAL A 217 7.10 -0.71 -2.72
N GLN A 218 7.58 -1.84 -2.19
CA GLN A 218 7.32 -3.17 -2.76
C GLN A 218 5.83 -3.51 -2.79
N ALA A 219 5.11 -3.24 -1.70
CA ALA A 219 3.67 -3.45 -1.64
C ALA A 219 2.91 -2.59 -2.66
N ILE A 220 3.32 -1.32 -2.80
CA ILE A 220 2.70 -0.41 -3.77
C ILE A 220 2.99 -0.84 -5.21
N CYS A 221 4.24 -1.20 -5.53
CA CYS A 221 4.57 -1.71 -6.86
C CYS A 221 3.80 -3.01 -7.16
N TYR A 222 3.71 -3.94 -6.20
CA TYR A 222 2.90 -5.15 -6.35
C TYR A 222 1.41 -4.83 -6.58
N TYR A 223 0.86 -3.86 -5.84
CA TYR A 223 -0.50 -3.39 -6.03
C TYR A 223 -0.70 -2.84 -7.45
N LEU A 224 0.16 -1.92 -7.90
CA LEU A 224 0.08 -1.30 -9.23
C LEU A 224 0.09 -2.37 -10.33
N LEU A 225 1.02 -3.33 -10.24
CA LEU A 225 1.21 -4.36 -11.26
C LEU A 225 0.08 -5.41 -11.27
N ARG A 226 -0.50 -5.77 -10.12
CA ARG A 226 -1.38 -6.96 -10.04
C ARG A 226 -2.75 -6.73 -9.41
N GLN A 227 -2.89 -5.80 -8.48
CA GLN A 227 -4.10 -5.65 -7.65
C GLN A 227 -4.87 -4.36 -7.93
N CYS A 228 -4.31 -3.45 -8.72
CA CYS A 228 -4.87 -2.11 -8.94
C CYS A 228 -6.32 -2.14 -9.44
N LYS A 229 -6.67 -3.11 -10.29
CA LYS A 229 -8.02 -3.25 -10.87
C LYS A 229 -9.07 -3.73 -9.85
N SER A 230 -8.68 -4.48 -8.82
CA SER A 230 -9.61 -5.21 -7.95
C SER A 230 -9.64 -4.72 -6.50
N LYS A 231 -8.59 -4.03 -6.04
CA LYS A 231 -8.47 -3.57 -4.66
C LYS A 231 -8.46 -2.05 -4.60
N ASP A 232 -9.10 -1.51 -3.58
CA ASP A 232 -9.18 -0.08 -3.28
C ASP A 232 -8.77 0.24 -1.86
N TYR A 233 -9.03 -0.70 -0.94
CA TYR A 233 -8.78 -0.51 0.48
C TYR A 233 -7.80 -1.55 1.00
N VAL A 234 -6.94 -1.12 1.92
CA VAL A 234 -6.11 -2.03 2.70
C VAL A 234 -6.30 -1.72 4.18
N TYR A 235 -6.61 -2.76 4.94
CA TYR A 235 -6.60 -2.74 6.40
C TYR A 235 -5.22 -3.15 6.88
N VAL A 236 -4.65 -2.46 7.85
CA VAL A 236 -3.31 -2.76 8.36
C VAL A 236 -3.29 -2.72 9.88
N PHE A 237 -2.71 -3.75 10.49
CA PHE A 237 -2.37 -3.71 11.91
C PHE A 237 -1.04 -2.97 12.12
N ILE A 238 -1.06 -1.94 12.96
CA ILE A 238 0.06 -1.06 13.23
C ILE A 238 0.36 -1.04 14.73
N ALA A 239 1.64 -1.20 15.06
CA ALA A 239 2.17 -1.05 16.39
C ALA A 239 2.86 0.31 16.54
N GLY A 240 2.55 1.03 17.63
CA GLY A 240 3.29 2.22 18.02
C GLY A 240 2.77 3.53 17.40
N TYR A 241 2.86 4.58 18.20
CA TYR A 241 2.33 5.91 17.85
C TYR A 241 3.01 6.54 16.62
N PRO A 242 4.35 6.46 16.41
CA PRO A 242 4.99 7.08 15.25
C PRO A 242 4.48 6.54 13.90
N ILE A 243 4.25 5.23 13.79
CA ILE A 243 3.72 4.62 12.56
C ILE A 243 2.24 4.97 12.38
N LEU A 244 1.46 5.00 13.46
CA LEU A 244 0.06 5.44 13.43
C LEU A 244 -0.06 6.90 12.98
N GLU A 245 0.74 7.80 13.57
CA GLU A 245 0.74 9.22 13.22
C GLU A 245 1.14 9.42 11.75
N PHE A 246 2.20 8.74 11.30
CA PHE A 246 2.60 8.74 9.90
C PHE A 246 1.47 8.26 8.98
N SER A 247 0.83 7.16 9.33
CA SER A 247 -0.27 6.58 8.55
C SER A 247 -1.45 7.55 8.44
N LYS A 248 -1.87 8.18 9.54
CA LYS A 248 -2.97 9.15 9.57
C LYS A 248 -2.62 10.44 8.82
N LYS A 249 -1.41 10.96 8.99
CA LYS A 249 -1.03 12.28 8.45
C LYS A 249 -0.57 12.22 7.00
N VAL A 250 0.15 11.17 6.60
CA VAL A 250 0.73 11.03 5.27
C VAL A 250 -0.17 10.21 4.35
N PHE A 251 -0.69 9.08 4.82
CA PHE A 251 -1.54 8.21 3.99
C PHE A 251 -3.04 8.43 4.20
N ASN A 252 -3.42 9.40 5.02
CA ASN A 252 -4.82 9.69 5.33
C ASN A 252 -5.57 8.44 5.84
N ALA A 253 -4.88 7.61 6.64
CA ALA A 253 -5.46 6.41 7.21
C ALA A 253 -6.58 6.74 8.19
N GLU A 254 -7.66 5.97 8.12
CA GLU A 254 -8.74 5.99 9.10
C GLU A 254 -8.43 4.98 10.20
N GLU A 255 -8.58 5.38 11.45
CA GLU A 255 -8.42 4.50 12.60
C GLU A 255 -9.74 3.77 12.86
N ILE A 256 -9.73 2.44 12.77
CA ILE A 256 -10.94 1.61 12.82
C ILE A 256 -11.16 1.01 14.21
N LYS A 257 -10.12 0.40 14.77
CA LYS A 257 -10.20 -0.27 16.08
C LYS A 257 -8.85 -0.32 16.76
N TYR A 258 -8.85 -0.12 18.07
CA TYR A 258 -7.70 -0.37 18.93
C TYR A 258 -7.84 -1.73 19.63
N TYR A 259 -6.77 -2.52 19.59
CA TYR A 259 -6.64 -3.83 20.22
C TYR A 259 -5.69 -3.69 21.41
N PRO A 260 -6.21 -3.64 22.64
CA PRO A 260 -5.35 -3.52 23.83
C PRO A 260 -4.51 -4.78 24.03
N PRO A 261 -3.34 -4.67 24.68
CA PRO A 261 -2.56 -5.84 25.06
C PRO A 261 -3.36 -6.67 26.08
N VAL A 262 -3.27 -8.00 25.96
CA VAL A 262 -3.97 -8.94 26.85
C VAL A 262 -3.03 -9.41 27.97
N ASP A 263 -1.72 -9.37 27.74
CA ASP A 263 -0.70 -9.65 28.74
C ASP A 263 -0.26 -8.35 29.44
N ASN A 264 -0.31 -8.33 30.77
CA ASN A 264 0.13 -7.21 31.62
C ASN A 264 1.62 -6.85 31.43
N ASN A 265 2.44 -7.78 30.94
CA ASN A 265 3.85 -7.53 30.64
C ASN A 265 4.04 -6.77 29.31
N GLN A 266 3.04 -6.77 28.43
CA GLN A 266 3.07 -6.04 27.16
C GLN A 266 2.37 -4.69 27.31
N ARG A 267 3.11 -3.61 27.08
CA ARG A 267 2.59 -2.24 27.22
C ARG A 267 1.97 -1.68 25.94
N MET A 268 2.14 -2.35 24.80
CA MET A 268 1.74 -1.83 23.50
C MET A 268 0.60 -2.65 22.89
N GLY A 269 -0.56 -2.02 22.75
CA GLY A 269 -1.63 -2.51 21.88
C GLY A 269 -1.40 -2.16 20.41
N LEU A 270 -2.31 -2.59 19.56
CA LEU A 270 -2.26 -2.37 18.12
C LEU A 270 -3.46 -1.58 17.62
N TYR A 271 -3.24 -0.83 16.56
CA TYR A 271 -4.30 -0.14 15.83
C TYR A 271 -4.57 -0.88 14.54
N LEU A 272 -5.83 -1.21 14.27
CA LEU A 272 -6.28 -1.54 12.93
C LEU A 272 -6.69 -0.23 12.25
N VAL A 273 -6.03 0.06 11.14
CA VAL A 273 -6.31 1.24 10.33
C VAL A 273 -6.72 0.84 8.92
N LYS A 274 -7.52 1.66 8.26
CA LYS A 274 -7.94 1.51 6.87
C LYS A 274 -7.29 2.58 6.01
N PHE A 275 -6.74 2.19 4.88
CA PHE A 275 -6.20 3.10 3.86
C PHE A 275 -7.02 2.99 2.59
N ASP A 276 -7.31 4.13 1.98
CA ASP A 276 -7.59 4.23 0.55
C ASP A 276 -6.25 4.17 -0.18
N ILE A 277 -6.03 3.11 -0.96
CA ILE A 277 -4.74 2.83 -1.60
C ILE A 277 -4.40 3.95 -2.59
N ILE A 278 -5.36 4.39 -3.41
CA ILE A 278 -5.14 5.41 -4.44
C ILE A 278 -4.78 6.75 -3.83
N ARG A 279 -5.49 7.16 -2.77
CA ARG A 279 -5.13 8.38 -2.01
C ARG A 279 -3.74 8.26 -1.41
N SER A 280 -3.40 7.11 -0.83
CA SER A 280 -2.10 6.88 -0.19
C SER A 280 -0.95 7.01 -1.18
N ILE A 281 -1.05 6.35 -2.35
CA ILE A 281 0.03 6.37 -3.36
C ILE A 281 0.15 7.70 -4.09
N SER A 282 -0.92 8.49 -4.14
CA SER A 282 -0.90 9.85 -4.71
C SER A 282 -0.14 10.86 -3.84
N ASN A 283 0.34 10.47 -2.65
CA ASN A 283 1.06 11.36 -1.77
C ASN A 283 2.46 11.69 -2.34
N PRO A 284 2.86 12.97 -2.45
CA PRO A 284 4.17 13.38 -2.93
C PRO A 284 5.37 12.78 -2.20
N VAL A 285 5.22 12.35 -0.94
CA VAL A 285 6.28 11.70 -0.16
C VAL A 285 6.67 10.35 -0.76
N LEU A 286 5.72 9.62 -1.35
CA LEU A 286 5.96 8.28 -1.89
C LEU A 286 6.27 8.28 -3.39
N ILE A 287 5.71 9.22 -4.16
CA ILE A 287 5.86 9.25 -5.62
C ILE A 287 7.32 9.09 -6.06
N PRO A 288 8.31 9.84 -5.51
CA PRO A 288 9.70 9.66 -5.93
C PRO A 288 10.27 8.26 -5.66
N LYS A 289 9.88 7.64 -4.53
CA LYS A 289 10.35 6.29 -4.15
C LYS A 289 9.73 5.22 -5.06
N ILE A 290 8.43 5.32 -5.32
CA ILE A 290 7.70 4.41 -6.21
C ILE A 290 8.26 4.54 -7.63
N LYS A 291 8.37 5.77 -8.14
CA LYS A 291 8.90 6.08 -9.47
C LYS A 291 10.31 5.55 -9.67
N LYS A 292 11.21 5.72 -8.69
CA LYS A 292 12.55 5.14 -8.72
C LYS A 292 12.50 3.61 -8.87
N LYS A 293 11.59 2.93 -8.17
CA LYS A 293 11.45 1.48 -8.24
C LYS A 293 10.86 1.01 -9.58
N LEU A 294 9.84 1.69 -10.09
CA LEU A 294 9.24 1.38 -11.40
C LEU A 294 10.25 1.55 -12.54
N ARG A 295 11.02 2.64 -12.56
CA ARG A 295 12.14 2.83 -13.50
C ARG A 295 13.22 1.76 -13.37
N CYS A 296 13.55 1.37 -12.15
CA CYS A 296 14.47 0.25 -11.93
C CYS A 296 13.92 -1.04 -12.54
N LEU A 297 12.61 -1.28 -12.46
CA LEU A 297 11.95 -2.45 -13.04
C LEU A 297 11.94 -2.42 -14.57
N GLU A 298 11.77 -1.25 -15.20
CA GLU A 298 11.94 -1.07 -16.66
C GLU A 298 13.35 -1.48 -17.12
N LEU A 299 14.38 -1.06 -16.38
CA LEU A 299 15.77 -1.42 -16.69
C LEU A 299 16.08 -2.91 -16.47
N CYS A 300 15.36 -3.59 -15.57
CA CYS A 300 15.53 -5.03 -15.35
C CYS A 300 15.15 -5.88 -16.58
N ASN A 301 14.47 -5.32 -17.58
CA ASN A 301 14.22 -6.01 -18.85
C ASN A 301 15.51 -6.28 -19.64
N PHE A 302 16.59 -5.54 -19.35
CA PHE A 302 17.83 -5.57 -20.10
C PHE A 302 18.99 -6.19 -19.30
N VAL A 303 18.77 -6.54 -18.04
CA VAL A 303 19.81 -7.05 -17.11
C VAL A 303 19.23 -8.13 -16.22
N GLU A 304 19.95 -9.23 -16.03
CA GLU A 304 19.62 -10.22 -15.01
C GLU A 304 19.78 -9.62 -13.61
N CYS A 305 18.66 -9.17 -13.04
CA CYS A 305 18.59 -8.60 -11.70
C CYS A 305 17.86 -9.57 -10.76
N ASN A 306 18.56 -10.05 -9.73
CA ASN A 306 18.03 -10.94 -8.70
C ASN A 306 17.79 -10.23 -7.35
N ARG A 307 17.56 -8.90 -7.38
CA ARG A 307 17.30 -8.11 -6.15
C ARG A 307 15.85 -8.15 -5.70
N CYS A 308 14.93 -8.41 -6.62
CA CYS A 308 13.50 -8.56 -6.36
C CYS A 308 12.83 -9.40 -7.44
N ASN A 309 11.67 -9.97 -7.13
CA ASN A 309 10.84 -10.72 -8.08
C ASN A 309 9.62 -9.93 -8.59
N LEU A 310 9.65 -8.59 -8.50
CA LEU A 310 8.55 -7.74 -9.00
C LEU A 310 8.25 -7.94 -10.50
N LYS A 311 9.27 -8.30 -11.29
CA LYS A 311 9.15 -8.50 -12.74
C LYS A 311 8.16 -9.62 -13.08
N ASP A 312 8.05 -10.61 -12.20
CA ASP A 312 7.18 -11.78 -12.35
C ASP A 312 5.69 -11.43 -12.23
N PHE A 313 5.37 -10.19 -11.84
CA PHE A 313 3.99 -9.71 -11.66
C PHE A 313 3.55 -8.69 -12.72
N ARG A 314 4.39 -8.36 -13.70
CA ARG A 314 3.95 -7.55 -14.84
C ARG A 314 2.83 -8.30 -15.58
N GLN A 315 1.76 -7.57 -15.93
CA GLN A 315 0.73 -8.13 -16.80
C GLN A 315 1.37 -8.30 -18.19
N GLU A 316 1.26 -9.50 -18.76
CA GLU A 316 1.37 -9.70 -20.20
C GLU A 316 0.17 -9.03 -20.90
#